data_AF-A0A1M5T3E2-F1
#
_entry.id   AF-A0A1M5T3E2-F1
#
_cell.length_a   1.000
_cell.length_b   1.000
_cell.length_c   1.000
_cell.angle_alpha   90.00
_cell.angle_beta   90.00
_cell.angle_gamma   90.00
#
_symmetry.space_group_name_H-M   'P 1'
#
loop_
_entity.id
_entity.type
_entity.pdbx_description
1 polymer ?
#
loop_
_entity_poly.entity_id
_entity_poly.type
_entity_poly.pdbx_seq_one_letter_code
_entity_poly.pdbx_strand_id
1 'polypeptide(L)'
;MAKIIFVSGPCGCGKSTFTNAYARHLVDKNRKTVYVIHGDDFHAGFVEVEDKGDFFVNGEASDTVMWEDILKFNWDCIIATAGRALQQGMDVIIDYVIEDELPRVKELASKNNAELFYIVLTAGEDEIERRIRERGDVDMIERAKFLKRELDAMPENIGHLYDNTEKTIDETVNEIILDAFKV
;
A
#
# COMPACT_ATOMS: atom_id res chain seq x y z
N MET A 1 -18.59 12.67 5.89
CA MET A 1 -18.26 11.73 4.80
C MET A 1 -17.14 10.82 5.28
N ALA A 2 -17.08 9.57 4.83
CA ALA A 2 -15.95 8.69 5.11
C ALA A 2 -14.78 9.02 4.18
N LYS A 3 -13.56 8.71 4.61
CA LYS A 3 -12.33 8.94 3.83
C LYS A 3 -11.63 7.61 3.57
N ILE A 4 -11.09 7.47 2.38
CA ILE A 4 -10.12 6.44 2.00
C ILE A 4 -8.80 7.18 1.77
N ILE A 5 -7.78 6.84 2.55
CA ILE A 5 -6.42 7.32 2.34
C ILE A 5 -5.61 6.12 1.86
N PHE A 6 -5.27 6.12 0.59
CA PHE A 6 -4.46 5.08 0.00
C PHE A 6 -3.00 5.53 -0.05
N VAL A 7 -2.12 4.75 0.57
CA VAL A 7 -0.69 5.00 0.66
C VAL A 7 0.05 3.92 -0.14
N SER A 8 0.57 4.33 -1.30
CA SER A 8 1.46 3.52 -2.16
C SER A 8 2.92 3.94 -1.98
N GLY A 9 3.83 3.23 -2.63
CA GLY A 9 5.28 3.47 -2.55
C GLY A 9 6.10 2.17 -2.53
N PRO A 10 7.41 2.23 -2.86
CA PRO A 10 8.26 1.05 -2.88
C PRO A 10 8.49 0.47 -1.48
N CYS A 11 9.05 -0.74 -1.41
CA CYS A 11 9.54 -1.27 -0.13
C CYS A 11 10.61 -0.33 0.43
N GLY A 12 10.65 -0.15 1.76
CA GLY A 12 11.65 0.69 2.42
C GLY A 12 11.38 2.21 2.42
N CYS A 13 10.39 2.73 1.68
CA CYS A 13 10.07 4.16 1.72
C CYS A 13 9.31 4.62 2.99
N GLY A 14 8.92 3.70 3.88
CA GLY A 14 8.30 4.03 5.17
C GLY A 14 6.77 4.04 5.19
N LYS A 15 6.07 3.42 4.22
CA LYS A 15 4.59 3.35 4.16
C LYS A 15 3.95 2.89 5.46
N SER A 16 4.29 1.70 5.96
CA SER A 16 3.64 1.14 7.15
C SER A 16 3.90 1.98 8.40
N THR A 17 5.09 2.57 8.51
CA THR A 17 5.42 3.53 9.58
C THR A 17 4.54 4.77 9.47
N PHE A 18 4.43 5.36 8.28
CA PHE A 18 3.57 6.50 8.00
C PHE A 18 2.10 6.21 8.28
N THR A 19 1.54 5.18 7.66
CA THR A 19 0.14 4.79 7.80
C THR A 19 -0.26 4.61 9.27
N ASN A 20 0.58 3.96 10.08
CA ASN A 20 0.30 3.76 11.49
C ASN A 20 0.35 5.06 12.31
N ALA A 21 1.34 5.93 12.07
CA ALA A 21 1.42 7.22 12.75
C ALA A 21 0.30 8.16 12.32
N TYR A 22 -0.01 8.19 11.02
CA TYR A 22 -1.05 9.04 10.45
C TYR A 22 -2.44 8.61 10.90
N ALA A 23 -2.72 7.31 10.99
CA ALA A 23 -3.96 6.81 11.58
C ALA A 23 -4.17 7.33 13.02
N ARG A 24 -3.13 7.27 13.86
CA ARG A 24 -3.18 7.80 15.23
C ARG A 24 -3.42 9.31 15.24
N HIS A 25 -2.68 10.05 14.40
CA HIS A 25 -2.87 11.49 14.23
C HIS A 25 -4.33 11.84 13.88
N LEU A 26 -4.95 11.11 12.93
CA LEU A 26 -6.34 11.33 12.55
C LEU A 26 -7.33 11.00 13.67
N VAL A 27 -7.11 9.89 14.39
CA VAL A 27 -7.95 9.51 15.54
C VAL A 27 -7.88 10.58 16.63
N ASP A 28 -6.69 11.08 16.95
CA ASP A 28 -6.49 12.11 17.98
C ASP A 28 -7.15 13.44 17.59
N LYS A 29 -7.00 13.84 16.32
CA LYS A 29 -7.52 15.10 15.79
C LYS A 29 -9.04 15.09 15.62
N ASN A 30 -9.59 14.02 15.05
CA ASN A 30 -10.99 13.97 14.59
C ASN A 30 -11.90 13.17 15.51
N ARG A 31 -11.34 12.42 16.48
CA ARG A 31 -12.08 11.51 17.38
C ARG A 31 -12.96 10.50 16.63
N LYS A 32 -12.53 10.14 15.42
CA LYS A 32 -13.22 9.19 14.53
C LYS A 32 -12.39 7.92 14.41
N THR A 33 -13.05 6.77 14.42
CA THR A 33 -12.40 5.47 14.20
C THR A 33 -11.82 5.38 12.80
N VAL A 34 -10.55 4.96 12.74
CA VAL A 34 -9.81 4.68 11.51
C VAL A 34 -9.48 3.19 11.47
N TYR A 35 -9.78 2.53 10.36
CA TYR A 35 -9.39 1.15 10.10
C TYR A 35 -8.18 1.12 9.17
N VAL A 36 -7.09 0.49 9.61
CA VAL A 36 -5.84 0.39 8.83
C VAL A 36 -5.77 -0.99 8.19
N ILE A 37 -5.48 -1.03 6.89
CA ILE A 37 -5.27 -2.24 6.12
C ILE A 37 -3.82 -2.24 5.62
N HIS A 38 -3.03 -3.23 6.06
CA HIS A 38 -1.75 -3.55 5.43
C HIS A 38 -1.99 -4.65 4.41
N GLY A 39 -1.93 -4.33 3.11
CA GLY A 39 -2.22 -5.28 2.04
C GLY A 39 -1.28 -6.48 2.00
N ASP A 40 -0.07 -6.32 2.55
CA ASP A 40 0.90 -7.41 2.69
C ASP A 40 0.43 -8.49 3.69
N ASP A 41 -0.47 -8.19 4.64
CA ASP A 41 -0.97 -9.18 5.61
C ASP A 41 -1.82 -10.27 4.94
N PHE A 42 -2.62 -9.90 3.94
CA PHE A 42 -3.38 -10.85 3.13
C PHE A 42 -2.46 -11.68 2.23
N HIS A 43 -1.40 -11.06 1.69
CA HIS A 43 -0.39 -11.77 0.91
C HIS A 43 0.40 -12.78 1.75
N ALA A 44 0.74 -12.41 3.00
CA ALA A 44 1.42 -13.29 3.95
C ALA A 44 0.56 -14.49 4.39
N GLY A 45 -0.74 -14.50 4.10
CA GLY A 45 -1.62 -15.65 4.33
C GLY A 45 -1.42 -16.80 3.35
N PHE A 46 -0.70 -16.58 2.24
CA PHE A 46 -0.36 -17.63 1.29
C PHE A 46 0.85 -18.44 1.79
N VAL A 47 0.72 -19.76 1.83
CA VAL A 47 1.82 -20.67 2.15
C VAL A 47 2.46 -21.10 0.84
N GLU A 48 3.72 -20.76 0.67
CA GLU A 48 4.49 -21.12 -0.52
C GLU A 48 5.00 -22.56 -0.43
N VAL A 49 4.81 -23.33 -1.50
CA VAL A 49 5.45 -24.64 -1.66
C VAL A 49 6.90 -24.45 -2.12
N GLU A 50 7.81 -25.33 -1.69
CA GLU A 50 9.25 -25.19 -1.96
C GLU A 50 9.61 -25.31 -3.45
N ASP A 51 8.75 -25.94 -4.25
CA ASP A 51 8.91 -26.25 -5.67
C ASP A 51 8.32 -25.17 -6.61
N LYS A 52 8.54 -23.90 -6.26
CA LYS A 52 8.18 -22.75 -7.11
C LYS A 52 8.81 -22.85 -8.49
N GLY A 53 8.00 -23.18 -9.50
CA GLY A 53 8.37 -23.09 -10.92
C GLY A 53 7.91 -24.26 -11.79
N ASP A 54 7.48 -25.37 -11.18
CA ASP A 54 7.06 -26.55 -11.93
C ASP A 54 5.56 -26.49 -12.25
N PHE A 55 5.24 -26.25 -13.52
CA PHE A 55 3.87 -26.36 -14.05
C PHE A 55 3.32 -27.79 -13.94
N PHE A 56 4.21 -28.78 -13.77
CA PHE A 56 3.86 -30.17 -13.55
C PHE A 56 4.65 -30.75 -12.38
N VAL A 57 3.96 -31.22 -11.35
CA VAL A 57 4.56 -31.95 -10.23
C VAL A 57 4.18 -33.41 -10.39
N ASN A 58 5.16 -34.31 -10.46
CA ASN A 58 4.95 -35.75 -10.70
C ASN A 58 4.14 -36.10 -11.97
N GLY A 59 4.17 -35.24 -13.01
CA GLY A 59 3.46 -35.45 -14.26
C GLY A 59 1.98 -35.03 -14.25
N GLU A 60 1.50 -34.46 -13.13
CA GLU A 60 0.19 -33.83 -13.01
C GLU A 60 0.35 -32.31 -13.02
N ALA A 61 -0.64 -31.57 -13.52
CA ALA A 61 -0.62 -30.12 -13.47
C ALA A 61 -0.53 -29.67 -12.00
N SER A 62 0.35 -28.72 -11.72
CA SER A 62 0.49 -28.19 -10.36
C SER A 62 -0.83 -27.57 -9.88
N ASP A 63 -1.31 -27.97 -8.70
CA ASP A 63 -2.47 -27.35 -8.02
C ASP A 63 -2.13 -25.96 -7.42
N THR A 64 -0.98 -25.39 -7.78
CA THR A 64 -0.54 -24.07 -7.31
C THR A 64 -1.37 -22.97 -7.96
N VAL A 65 -1.79 -22.01 -7.14
CA VAL A 65 -2.49 -20.81 -7.59
C VAL A 65 -1.49 -19.91 -8.31
N MET A 66 -1.85 -19.42 -9.51
CA MET A 66 -0.99 -18.53 -10.28
C MET A 66 -0.80 -17.20 -9.55
N TRP A 67 0.35 -16.56 -9.75
CA TRP A 67 0.67 -15.27 -9.11
C TRP A 67 -0.39 -14.19 -9.38
N GLU A 68 -0.91 -14.12 -10.61
CA GLU A 68 -1.97 -13.17 -10.99
C GLU A 68 -3.26 -13.42 -10.20
N ASP A 69 -3.62 -14.68 -9.96
CA ASP A 69 -4.78 -15.05 -9.16
C ASP A 69 -4.58 -14.74 -7.66
N ILE A 70 -3.36 -14.90 -7.14
CA ILE A 70 -2.98 -14.49 -5.79
C ILE A 70 -3.13 -12.97 -5.63
N LEU A 71 -2.61 -12.18 -6.58
CA LEU A 71 -2.74 -10.73 -6.57
C LEU A 71 -4.21 -10.30 -6.63
N LYS A 72 -5.00 -10.92 -7.52
CA LYS A 72 -6.43 -10.65 -7.64
C LYS A 72 -7.16 -10.95 -6.33
N PHE A 73 -6.90 -12.12 -5.73
CA PHE A 73 -7.48 -12.51 -4.45
C PHE A 73 -7.12 -11.51 -3.34
N ASN A 74 -5.84 -11.10 -3.29
CA ASN A 74 -5.39 -10.13 -2.30
C ASN A 74 -6.18 -8.81 -2.41
N TRP A 75 -6.28 -8.27 -3.63
CA TRP A 75 -7.06 -7.07 -3.87
C TRP A 75 -8.55 -7.24 -3.56
N ASP A 76 -9.14 -8.39 -3.86
CA ASP A 76 -10.53 -8.70 -3.49
C ASP A 76 -10.72 -8.62 -1.96
N CYS A 77 -9.77 -9.16 -1.19
CA CYS A 77 -9.74 -9.08 0.27
C CYS A 77 -9.60 -7.63 0.78
N ILE A 78 -8.66 -6.86 0.22
CA ILE A 78 -8.46 -5.44 0.57
C ILE A 78 -9.74 -4.64 0.35
N ILE A 79 -10.33 -4.73 -0.85
CA ILE A 79 -11.53 -3.98 -1.23
C ILE A 79 -12.74 -4.39 -0.38
N ALA A 80 -12.95 -5.69 -0.15
CA ALA A 80 -14.05 -6.17 0.68
C ALA A 80 -13.92 -5.70 2.15
N THR A 81 -12.70 -5.72 2.68
CA THR A 81 -12.42 -5.29 4.06
C THR A 81 -12.62 -3.79 4.22
N ALA A 82 -12.06 -3.00 3.30
CA ALA A 82 -12.25 -1.55 3.28
C ALA A 82 -13.73 -1.18 3.14
N GLY A 83 -14.47 -1.85 2.24
CA GLY A 83 -15.91 -1.66 2.07
C GLY A 83 -16.71 -1.89 3.35
N ARG A 84 -16.42 -2.96 4.10
CA ARG A 84 -17.06 -3.21 5.40
C ARG A 84 -16.78 -2.09 6.41
N ALA A 85 -15.54 -1.63 6.51
CA ALA A 85 -15.18 -0.55 7.42
C ALA A 85 -15.90 0.77 7.08
N LEU A 86 -15.94 1.12 5.78
CA LEU A 86 -16.65 2.32 5.28
C LEU A 86 -18.16 2.25 5.56
N GLN A 87 -18.79 1.09 5.37
CA GLN A 87 -20.21 0.88 5.68
C GLN A 87 -20.54 1.04 7.18
N GLN A 88 -19.56 0.84 8.06
CA GLN A 88 -19.67 1.14 9.50
C GLN A 88 -19.35 2.61 9.83
N GLY A 89 -19.13 3.45 8.82
CA GLY A 89 -18.84 4.88 8.99
C GLY A 89 -17.40 5.20 9.37
N MET A 90 -16.48 4.23 9.32
CA MET A 90 -15.06 4.43 9.64
C MET A 90 -14.34 5.14 8.49
N ASP A 91 -13.25 5.83 8.81
CA ASP A 91 -12.25 6.16 7.78
C ASP A 91 -11.34 4.94 7.56
N VAL A 92 -10.79 4.79 6.37
CA VAL A 92 -9.90 3.67 6.01
C VAL A 92 -8.57 4.21 5.52
N ILE A 93 -7.47 3.64 6.03
CA ILE A 93 -6.15 3.82 5.44
C ILE A 93 -5.68 2.48 4.87
N ILE A 94 -5.26 2.48 3.61
CA ILE A 94 -4.77 1.28 2.91
C ILE A 94 -3.29 1.49 2.59
N ASP A 95 -2.46 0.58 3.08
CA ASP A 95 -1.01 0.50 2.81
C ASP A 95 -0.77 -0.69 1.89
N TYR A 96 -0.63 -0.42 0.60
CA TYR A 96 -0.30 -1.42 -0.42
C TYR A 96 0.25 -0.75 -1.67
N VAL A 97 0.95 -1.49 -2.53
CA VAL A 97 1.43 -0.96 -3.81
C VAL A 97 0.27 -0.94 -4.81
N ILE A 98 0.11 0.18 -5.51
CA ILE A 98 -0.75 0.26 -6.71
C ILE A 98 0.17 0.29 -7.93
N GLU A 99 -0.10 -0.61 -8.89
CA GLU A 99 0.49 -0.58 -10.23
C GLU A 99 -0.57 -0.18 -11.26
N ASP A 100 -1.74 -0.82 -11.24
CA ASP A 100 -2.86 -0.54 -12.17
C ASP A 100 -4.24 -0.51 -11.47
N GLU A 101 -4.28 -0.70 -10.16
CA GLU A 101 -5.51 -0.96 -9.41
C GLU A 101 -6.21 0.29 -8.86
N LEU A 102 -5.70 1.50 -9.15
CA LEU A 102 -6.34 2.75 -8.76
C LEU A 102 -7.83 2.84 -9.17
N PRO A 103 -8.27 2.37 -10.35
CA PRO A 103 -9.69 2.30 -10.70
C PRO A 103 -10.54 1.51 -9.71
N ARG A 104 -10.00 0.42 -9.12
CA ARG A 104 -10.72 -0.39 -8.12
C ARG A 104 -10.96 0.40 -6.84
N VAL A 105 -10.00 1.21 -6.43
CA VAL A 105 -10.12 2.06 -5.23
C VAL A 105 -11.07 3.24 -5.48
N LYS A 106 -11.05 3.83 -6.69
CA LYS A 106 -12.04 4.84 -7.12
C LYS A 106 -13.46 4.29 -7.11
N GLU A 107 -13.66 3.06 -7.59
CA GLU A 107 -14.96 2.39 -7.54
C GLU A 107 -15.43 2.13 -6.10
N LEU A 108 -14.52 1.68 -5.22
CA LEU A 108 -14.79 1.52 -3.79
C LEU A 108 -15.24 2.84 -3.15
N ALA A 109 -14.53 3.95 -3.45
CA ALA A 109 -14.88 5.28 -2.96
C ALA A 109 -16.27 5.72 -3.41
N SER A 110 -16.55 5.57 -4.71
CA SER A 110 -17.84 5.91 -5.31
C SER A 110 -19.00 5.11 -4.70
N LYS A 111 -18.85 3.79 -4.57
CA LYS A 111 -19.87 2.89 -3.98
C LYS A 111 -20.22 3.24 -2.53
N ASN A 112 -19.27 3.79 -1.78
CA ASN A 112 -19.43 4.11 -0.36
C ASN A 112 -19.63 5.62 -0.10
N ASN A 113 -19.74 6.44 -1.15
CA ASN A 113 -19.80 7.90 -1.03
C ASN A 113 -18.68 8.44 -0.11
N ALA A 114 -17.47 7.97 -0.34
CA ALA A 114 -16.28 8.32 0.42
C ALA A 114 -15.35 9.23 -0.39
N GLU A 115 -14.61 10.10 0.29
CA GLU A 115 -13.53 10.87 -0.34
C GLU A 115 -12.29 9.98 -0.50
N LEU A 116 -11.62 10.05 -1.66
CA LEU A 116 -10.39 9.32 -1.92
C LEU A 116 -9.20 10.28 -1.92
N PHE A 117 -8.17 9.91 -1.16
CA PHE A 117 -6.87 10.56 -1.14
C PHE A 117 -5.81 9.52 -1.51
N TYR A 118 -4.96 9.85 -2.47
CA TYR A 118 -3.91 8.97 -2.97
C TYR A 118 -2.54 9.59 -2.76
N ILE A 119 -1.71 8.93 -1.98
CA ILE A 119 -0.37 9.37 -1.60
C ILE A 119 0.61 8.29 -2.04
N VAL A 120 1.64 8.68 -2.78
CA VAL A 120 2.75 7.80 -3.16
C VAL A 120 3.98 8.26 -2.40
N LEU A 121 4.32 7.54 -1.34
CA LEU A 121 5.52 7.81 -0.57
C LEU A 121 6.75 7.36 -1.33
N THR A 122 7.74 8.25 -1.45
CA THR A 122 9.03 7.96 -2.06
C THR A 122 10.15 8.45 -1.15
N ALA A 123 11.36 7.97 -1.41
CA ALA A 123 12.60 8.44 -0.78
C ALA A 123 13.76 8.23 -1.75
N GLY A 124 14.91 8.87 -1.49
CA GLY A 124 16.15 8.65 -2.23
C GLY A 124 16.55 7.18 -2.20
N GLU A 125 17.18 6.70 -3.28
CA GLU A 125 17.57 5.29 -3.41
C GLU A 125 18.53 4.85 -2.28
N ASP A 126 19.47 5.72 -1.91
CA ASP A 126 20.42 5.46 -0.82
C ASP A 126 19.72 5.31 0.53
N GLU A 127 18.68 6.12 0.77
CA GLU A 127 17.90 6.09 2.00
C GLU A 127 17.00 4.83 2.04
N ILE A 128 16.38 4.44 0.93
CA ILE A 128 15.65 3.18 0.81
C ILE A 128 16.57 2.00 1.06
N GLU A 129 17.74 1.98 0.44
CA GLU A 129 18.73 0.93 0.62
C GLU A 129 19.16 0.83 2.08
N ARG A 130 19.50 1.96 2.71
CA ARG A 130 19.89 2.03 4.13
C ARG A 130 18.81 1.43 5.02
N ARG A 131 17.54 1.84 4.85
CA ARG A 131 16.40 1.34 5.64
C ARG A 131 16.17 -0.16 5.45
N ILE A 132 16.30 -0.66 4.22
CA ILE A 132 16.15 -2.10 3.93
C ILE A 132 17.28 -2.92 4.56
N ARG A 133 18.53 -2.43 4.48
CA ARG A 133 19.69 -3.07 5.13
C ARG A 133 19.53 -3.14 6.65
N GLU A 134 19.06 -2.07 7.28
CA GLU A 134 18.79 -2.03 8.73
C GLU A 134 17.74 -3.05 9.17
N ARG A 135 16.78 -3.37 8.29
CA ARG A 135 15.75 -4.38 8.53
C ARG A 135 16.24 -5.82 8.31
N GLY A 136 17.34 -6.00 7.58
CA GLY A 136 17.93 -7.30 7.25
C GLY A 136 17.46 -7.91 5.93
N ASP A 137 16.63 -7.21 5.16
CA ASP A 137 16.01 -7.75 3.93
C ASP A 137 16.80 -7.37 2.67
N VAL A 138 18.10 -7.65 2.68
CA VAL A 138 19.03 -7.19 1.63
C VAL A 138 18.64 -7.63 0.21
N ASP A 139 17.97 -8.77 0.07
CA ASP A 139 17.51 -9.28 -1.22
C ASP A 139 16.41 -8.42 -1.85
N MET A 140 15.77 -7.54 -1.07
CA MET A 140 14.72 -6.63 -1.53
C MET A 140 15.25 -5.31 -2.11
N ILE A 141 16.55 -5.02 -2.01
CA ILE A 141 17.12 -3.71 -2.37
C ILE A 141 16.90 -3.41 -3.86
N GLU A 142 17.30 -4.31 -4.76
CA GLU A 142 17.18 -4.09 -6.20
C GLU A 142 15.72 -4.00 -6.64
N ARG A 143 14.85 -4.86 -6.09
CA ARG A 143 13.41 -4.81 -6.34
C ARG A 143 12.79 -3.50 -5.86
N ALA A 144 13.21 -2.99 -4.70
CA ALA A 144 12.72 -1.72 -4.17
C ALA A 144 13.14 -0.53 -5.02
N LYS A 145 14.39 -0.50 -5.49
CA LYS A 145 14.89 0.55 -6.41
C LYS A 145 14.20 0.50 -7.77
N PHE A 146 13.97 -0.70 -8.31
CA PHE A 146 13.20 -0.86 -9.54
C PHE A 146 11.78 -0.30 -9.36
N LEU A 147 11.05 -0.75 -8.34
CA LEU A 147 9.69 -0.31 -8.09
C LEU A 147 9.60 1.19 -7.80
N LYS A 148 10.61 1.78 -7.13
CA LYS A 148 10.71 3.23 -6.94
C LYS A 148 10.66 3.95 -8.29
N ARG A 149 11.54 3.57 -9.22
CA ARG A 149 11.66 4.24 -10.52
C ARG A 149 10.38 4.13 -11.33
N GLU A 150 9.73 2.97 -11.30
CA GLU A 150 8.43 2.76 -11.94
C GLU A 150 7.37 3.69 -11.34
N LEU A 151 7.20 3.68 -10.01
CA LEU A 151 6.21 4.51 -9.32
C LEU A 151 6.47 6.01 -9.51
N ASP A 152 7.71 6.46 -9.48
CA ASP A 152 8.06 7.86 -9.70
C ASP A 152 7.76 8.31 -11.15
N ALA A 153 7.84 7.39 -12.12
CA ALA A 153 7.62 7.67 -13.54
C ALA A 153 6.16 7.49 -13.99
N MET A 154 5.31 6.80 -13.20
CA MET A 154 3.91 6.55 -13.54
C MET A 154 3.12 7.86 -13.68
N PRO A 155 2.45 8.11 -14.83
CA PRO A 155 1.68 9.33 -15.04
C PRO A 155 0.58 9.55 -13.99
N GLU A 156 -0.02 8.47 -13.48
CA GLU A 156 -1.07 8.53 -12.46
C GLU A 156 -0.57 9.02 -11.10
N ASN A 157 0.75 8.97 -10.86
CA ASN A 157 1.38 9.39 -9.61
C ASN A 157 1.81 10.86 -9.64
N ILE A 158 1.71 11.54 -10.78
CA ILE A 158 2.02 12.96 -10.91
C ILE A 158 1.08 13.76 -10.00
N GLY A 159 1.65 14.55 -9.10
CA GLY A 159 0.89 15.32 -8.09
C GLY A 159 0.52 14.52 -6.84
N HIS A 160 0.78 13.21 -6.81
CA HIS A 160 0.52 12.33 -5.67
C HIS A 160 1.79 11.87 -4.94
N LEU A 161 2.97 12.14 -5.49
CA LEU A 161 4.27 11.82 -4.88
C LEU A 161 4.56 12.70 -3.66
N TYR A 162 5.01 12.06 -2.58
CA TYR A 162 5.56 12.73 -1.40
C TYR A 162 6.93 12.15 -1.06
N ASP A 163 7.96 12.98 -1.17
CA ASP A 163 9.34 12.62 -0.81
C ASP A 163 9.57 12.81 0.69
N ASN A 164 9.94 11.71 1.37
CA ASN A 164 10.27 11.68 2.78
C ASN A 164 11.75 11.40 3.07
N THR A 165 12.62 11.64 2.09
CA THR A 165 14.08 11.57 2.28
C THR A 165 14.52 12.42 3.46
N GLU A 166 15.27 11.82 4.38
CA GLU A 166 15.79 12.46 5.61
C GLU A 166 14.73 13.06 6.56
N LYS A 167 13.43 12.84 6.30
CA LYS A 167 12.36 13.31 7.17
C LYS A 167 12.08 12.32 8.29
N THR A 168 11.82 12.85 9.47
CA THR A 168 11.22 12.10 10.56
C THR A 168 9.76 11.77 10.26
N ILE A 169 9.23 10.80 11.01
CA ILE A 169 7.82 10.44 10.91
C ILE A 169 6.90 11.60 11.32
N ASP A 170 7.27 12.36 12.34
CA ASP A 170 6.47 13.48 12.84
C ASP A 170 6.45 14.63 11.83
N GLU A 171 7.58 14.95 11.18
CA GLU A 171 7.62 15.91 10.07
C GLU A 171 6.71 15.46 8.94
N THR A 172 6.82 14.19 8.54
CA THR A 172 5.99 13.63 7.46
C THR A 172 4.49 13.71 7.76
N VAL A 173 4.07 13.37 8.98
CA VAL A 173 2.67 13.45 9.41
C VAL A 173 2.16 14.90 9.40
N ASN A 174 3.00 15.86 9.81
CA ASN A 174 2.61 17.26 9.90
C ASN A 174 2.62 18.01 8.56
N GLU A 175 3.48 17.61 7.62
CA GLU A 175 3.59 18.22 6.29
C GLU A 175 2.50 17.74 5.32
N ILE A 176 2.00 16.52 5.47
CA ILE A 176 0.98 15.97 4.56
C ILE A 176 -0.39 16.62 4.82
N ILE A 177 -0.78 17.48 3.88
CA ILE A 177 -2.12 18.08 3.79
C ILE A 177 -2.97 17.23 2.84
N LEU A 178 -3.91 16.44 3.37
CA LEU A 178 -4.69 15.47 2.58
C LEU A 178 -5.33 16.05 1.33
N ASP A 179 -5.90 17.25 1.38
CA ASP A 179 -6.60 17.83 0.23
C ASP A 179 -5.69 18.06 -0.99
N ALA A 180 -4.37 18.11 -0.81
CA ALA A 180 -3.40 18.17 -1.90
C ALA A 180 -3.30 16.83 -2.68
N PHE A 181 -3.74 15.73 -2.07
CA PHE A 181 -3.65 14.37 -2.58
C PHE A 181 -5.02 13.79 -2.97
N LYS A 182 -6.04 14.64 -3.06
CA LYS A 182 -7.40 14.22 -3.40
C LYS A 182 -7.49 13.78 -4.87
N VAL A 183 -8.21 12.69 -5.11
CA VAL A 183 -8.47 12.10 -6.44
C VAL A 183 -9.90 12.36 -6.90
#